data_AF-A0A1G9BAS6-F1
#
_entry.id   AF-A0A1G9BAS6-F1
#
_cell.length_a   1.000
_cell.length_b   1.000
_cell.length_c   1.000
_cell.angle_alpha   90.00
_cell.angle_beta   90.00
_cell.angle_gamma   90.00
#
_symmetry.space_group_name_H-M   'P 1'
#
loop_
_entity.id
_entity.type
_entity.pdbx_description
1 polymer ?
#
loop_
_entity_poly.entity_id
_entity_poly.type
_entity_poly.pdbx_seq_one_letter_code
_entity_poly.pdbx_strand_id
1 'polypeptide(L)'
;MRRYVSSSLTRIAASLCLALCVLWTHTLADDYVLAMLEKVRQRYGEEAYQNVMRLNELYSQLSGTSEMTKIGMINDFVNQHVMFVDDINIWGKEDYWATPLETFGKGAGDCEDFSIAKYTLLKKLGILQDKLRMTYVRARMSSGTLRAHMVVAYYATPNSDPLILDNLNFQILPASRRSDLFPVFSFNEQGLFVANNPNQRAGSPNNISKWRDVLTRMRQDGLE
;
A
#
# COMPACT_ATOMS: atom_id res chain seq x y z
N MET A 1 67.87 8.94 14.22
CA MET A 1 67.09 7.68 14.06
C MET A 1 65.63 8.00 14.42
N ARG A 2 64.71 7.95 13.45
CA ARG A 2 63.35 8.53 13.50
C ARG A 2 62.46 7.83 14.56
N ARG A 3 61.84 8.62 15.45
CA ARG A 3 60.79 8.15 16.36
C ARG A 3 59.47 8.02 15.59
N TYR A 4 58.95 6.80 15.51
CA TYR A 4 57.60 6.50 15.03
C TYR A 4 56.59 6.99 16.09
N VAL A 5 55.98 8.15 15.83
CA VAL A 5 54.77 8.59 16.53
C VAL A 5 53.67 8.60 15.49
N SER A 6 52.87 7.54 15.45
CA SER A 6 51.45 7.55 15.03
C SER A 6 50.97 6.12 14.80
N SER A 7 50.14 5.62 15.71
CA SER A 7 49.30 4.45 15.45
C SER A 7 48.02 4.41 16.28
N SER A 8 47.97 5.16 17.39
CA SER A 8 46.80 5.28 18.27
C SER A 8 45.80 6.34 17.81
N LEU A 9 46.26 7.52 17.39
CA LEU A 9 45.38 8.62 16.95
C LEU A 9 44.60 8.29 15.66
N THR A 10 45.23 7.59 14.71
CA THR A 10 44.57 7.12 13.48
C THR A 10 43.54 6.03 13.72
N ARG A 11 43.74 5.17 14.74
CA ARG A 11 42.77 4.13 15.13
C ARG A 11 41.54 4.73 15.82
N ILE A 12 41.71 5.73 16.68
CA ILE A 12 40.59 6.40 17.36
C ILE A 12 39.73 7.18 16.37
N ALA A 13 40.34 7.87 15.39
CA ALA A 13 39.61 8.59 14.35
C ALA A 13 38.78 7.66 13.43
N ALA A 14 39.32 6.48 13.10
CA ALA A 14 38.61 5.48 12.30
C ALA A 14 37.44 4.84 13.06
N SER A 15 37.59 4.57 14.36
CA SER A 15 36.51 4.06 15.21
C SER A 15 35.40 5.09 15.45
N LEU A 16 35.71 6.39 15.55
CA LEU A 16 34.70 7.44 15.62
C LEU A 16 33.92 7.60 14.31
N CYS A 17 34.58 7.47 13.15
CA CYS A 17 33.89 7.52 11.85
C CYS A 17 32.95 6.31 11.64
N LEU A 18 33.34 5.11 12.09
CA LEU A 18 32.47 3.94 12.04
C LEU A 18 31.27 4.10 12.99
N ALA A 19 31.47 4.60 14.21
CA ALA A 19 30.38 4.85 15.14
C ALA A 19 29.41 5.93 14.63
N LEU A 20 29.92 7.00 14.00
CA LEU A 20 29.09 8.03 13.35
C LEU A 20 28.36 7.53 12.10
N CYS A 21 28.95 6.62 11.31
CA CYS A 21 28.26 5.99 10.18
C CYS A 21 27.18 4.99 10.62
N VAL A 22 27.40 4.26 11.73
CA VAL A 22 26.40 3.34 12.30
C VAL A 22 25.27 4.11 13.02
N LEU A 23 25.54 5.31 13.53
CA LEU A 23 24.51 6.23 14.06
C LEU A 23 23.75 6.98 12.95
N TRP A 24 24.26 6.98 11.71
CA TRP A 24 23.59 7.51 10.51
C TRP A 24 22.77 6.47 9.75
N THR A 25 22.65 5.25 10.29
CA THR A 25 21.60 4.31 9.89
C THR A 25 20.46 4.32 10.90
N HIS A 26 20.08 5.49 11.42
CA HIS A 26 18.66 5.70 11.62
C HIS A 26 18.07 5.81 10.22
N THR A 27 17.65 4.65 9.69
CA THR A 27 16.62 4.57 8.67
C THR A 27 15.66 5.72 8.94
N LEU A 28 15.60 6.71 8.05
CA LEU A 28 14.45 7.62 8.03
C LEU A 28 13.26 6.67 8.01
N ALA A 29 12.58 6.54 9.16
CA ALA A 29 11.31 5.86 9.18
C ALA A 29 10.51 6.61 8.14
N ASP A 30 10.16 5.94 7.05
CA ASP A 30 9.28 6.48 6.03
C ASP A 30 7.94 6.68 6.71
N ASP A 31 7.81 7.84 7.37
CA ASP A 31 6.66 8.13 8.20
C ASP A 31 5.54 8.67 7.33
N TYR A 32 5.16 7.82 6.38
CA TYR A 32 4.15 8.04 5.38
C TYR A 32 2.83 8.51 6.00
N VAL A 33 2.45 7.94 7.15
CA VAL A 33 1.20 8.30 7.82
C VAL A 33 1.33 9.65 8.54
N LEU A 34 2.45 9.94 9.22
CA LEU A 34 2.66 11.28 9.77
C LEU A 34 2.69 12.37 8.67
N ALA A 35 3.31 12.10 7.53
CA ALA A 35 3.32 13.03 6.40
C ALA A 35 1.92 13.29 5.83
N MET A 36 1.02 12.31 5.94
CA MET A 36 -0.38 12.41 5.52
C MET A 36 -1.21 13.27 6.49
N LEU A 37 -0.97 13.18 7.81
CA LEU A 37 -1.76 13.87 8.85
C LEU A 37 -1.93 15.37 8.59
N GLU A 38 -0.83 16.07 8.34
CA GLU A 38 -0.88 17.52 8.15
C GLU A 38 -1.70 17.88 6.92
N LYS A 39 -1.57 17.10 5.84
CA LYS A 39 -2.26 17.35 4.59
C LYS A 39 -3.75 17.05 4.69
N VAL A 40 -4.14 15.98 5.38
CA VAL A 40 -5.56 15.67 5.54
C VAL A 40 -6.27 16.70 6.42
N ARG A 41 -5.62 17.19 7.48
CA ARG A 41 -6.16 18.28 8.30
C ARG A 41 -6.39 19.52 7.44
N GLN A 42 -5.39 19.94 6.66
CA GLN A 42 -5.48 21.14 5.83
C GLN A 42 -6.56 21.04 4.74
N ARG A 43 -6.72 19.88 4.10
CA ARG A 43 -7.60 19.72 2.93
C ARG A 43 -9.02 19.26 3.27
N TYR A 44 -9.19 18.50 4.34
CA TYR A 44 -10.44 17.79 4.65
C TYR A 44 -10.98 18.06 6.06
N GLY A 45 -10.21 18.75 6.91
CA GLY A 45 -10.64 19.15 8.25
C GLY A 45 -10.37 18.11 9.33
N GLU A 46 -10.94 18.35 10.50
CA GLU A 46 -10.54 17.66 11.73
C GLU A 46 -11.00 16.19 11.78
N GLU A 47 -12.17 15.86 11.22
CA GLU A 47 -12.65 14.48 11.18
C GLU A 47 -11.69 13.56 10.40
N ALA A 48 -11.25 14.01 9.23
CA ALA A 48 -10.26 13.30 8.42
C ALA A 48 -8.92 13.15 9.14
N TYR A 49 -8.48 14.20 9.85
CA TYR A 49 -7.29 14.14 10.69
C TYR A 49 -7.42 13.05 11.77
N GLN A 50 -8.55 12.98 12.46
CA GLN A 50 -8.79 11.95 13.47
C GLN A 50 -8.80 10.53 12.87
N ASN A 51 -9.31 10.38 11.64
CA ASN A 51 -9.24 9.09 10.94
C ASN A 51 -7.79 8.65 10.67
N VAL A 52 -6.96 9.55 10.14
CA VAL A 52 -5.55 9.26 9.88
C VAL A 52 -4.72 9.14 11.17
N MET A 53 -5.13 9.81 12.27
CA MET A 53 -4.52 9.59 13.58
C MET A 53 -4.70 8.16 14.07
N ARG A 54 -5.90 7.57 13.93
CA ARG A 54 -6.13 6.15 14.25
C ARG A 54 -5.29 5.22 13.39
N LEU A 55 -5.13 5.57 12.11
CA LEU A 55 -4.22 4.84 11.22
C LEU A 55 -2.77 4.91 11.71
N ASN A 56 -2.33 6.08 12.18
CA ASN A 56 -0.98 6.27 12.72
C ASN A 56 -0.73 5.45 13.99
N GLU A 57 -1.72 5.39 14.88
CA GLU A 57 -1.69 4.54 16.07
C GLU A 57 -1.59 3.06 15.68
N LEU A 58 -2.39 2.62 14.70
CA LEU A 58 -2.32 1.26 14.18
C LEU A 58 -0.92 0.95 13.59
N TYR A 59 -0.37 1.87 12.80
CA TYR A 59 0.96 1.72 12.20
C TYR A 59 2.06 1.52 13.26
N SER A 60 1.97 2.28 14.35
CA SER A 60 2.89 2.16 15.47
C SER A 60 2.82 0.79 16.14
N GLN A 61 1.62 0.20 16.23
CA GLN A 61 1.40 -1.15 16.79
C GLN A 61 1.84 -2.27 15.83
N LEU A 62 1.75 -2.05 14.52
CA LEU A 62 2.13 -3.01 13.49
C LEU A 62 3.63 -3.06 13.21
N SER A 63 4.40 -2.12 13.76
CA SER A 63 5.85 -2.14 13.65
C SER A 63 6.42 -3.39 14.33
N GLY A 64 7.19 -4.19 13.58
CA GLY A 64 7.78 -5.43 14.08
C GLY A 64 6.84 -6.65 14.18
N THR A 65 5.55 -6.53 13.83
CA THR A 65 4.64 -7.68 13.81
C THR A 65 4.81 -8.55 12.56
N SER A 66 4.22 -9.75 12.57
CA SER A 66 4.24 -10.65 11.42
C SER A 66 3.58 -10.04 10.17
N GLU A 67 3.98 -10.48 8.97
CA GLU A 67 3.34 -10.06 7.71
C GLU A 67 1.82 -10.32 7.74
N MET A 68 1.40 -11.50 8.21
CA MET A 68 -0.03 -11.85 8.28
C MET A 68 -0.82 -10.95 9.24
N THR A 69 -0.22 -10.53 10.36
CA THR A 69 -0.83 -9.55 11.27
C THR A 69 -1.03 -8.21 10.57
N LYS A 70 -0.02 -7.71 9.85
CA LYS A 70 -0.12 -6.45 9.08
C LYS A 70 -1.23 -6.54 8.03
N ILE A 71 -1.27 -7.63 7.28
CA ILE A 71 -2.26 -7.89 6.22
C ILE A 71 -3.67 -7.87 6.79
N GLY A 72 -3.92 -8.63 7.86
CA GLY A 72 -5.24 -8.68 8.51
C GLY A 72 -5.68 -7.32 9.03
N MET A 73 -4.82 -6.67 9.83
CA MET A 73 -5.18 -5.42 10.48
C MET A 73 -5.37 -4.26 9.49
N ILE A 74 -4.59 -4.19 8.40
CA ILE A 74 -4.80 -3.18 7.35
C ILE A 74 -6.08 -3.45 6.56
N ASN A 75 -6.37 -4.70 6.22
CA ASN A 75 -7.61 -5.04 5.55
C ASN A 75 -8.83 -4.61 6.38
N ASP A 76 -8.81 -4.95 7.67
CA ASP A 76 -9.90 -4.63 8.60
C ASP A 76 -10.02 -3.12 8.82
N PHE A 77 -8.89 -2.43 9.03
CA PHE A 77 -8.88 -0.99 9.26
C PHE A 77 -9.50 -0.23 8.08
N VAL A 78 -9.05 -0.50 6.85
CA VAL A 78 -9.58 0.16 5.64
C VAL A 78 -11.06 -0.16 5.46
N ASN A 79 -11.46 -1.42 5.64
CA ASN A 79 -12.87 -1.83 5.52
C ASN A 79 -13.79 -1.19 6.56
N GLN A 80 -13.27 -0.81 7.73
CA GLN A 80 -14.04 -0.18 8.81
C GLN A 80 -14.07 1.35 8.71
N HIS A 81 -13.03 1.97 8.16
CA HIS A 81 -12.81 3.42 8.22
C HIS A 81 -13.00 4.13 6.88
N VAL A 82 -13.36 3.40 5.83
CA VAL A 82 -13.73 3.93 4.52
C VAL A 82 -15.15 3.46 4.20
N MET A 83 -16.03 4.38 3.86
CA MET A 83 -17.37 4.09 3.40
C MET A 83 -17.35 3.75 1.91
N PHE A 84 -18.01 2.65 1.52
CA PHE A 84 -18.17 2.31 0.11
C PHE A 84 -19.20 3.23 -0.56
N VAL A 85 -18.74 4.08 -1.47
CA VAL A 85 -19.57 5.07 -2.20
C VAL A 85 -19.05 5.19 -3.63
N ASP A 86 -19.94 5.23 -4.63
CA ASP A 86 -19.53 5.38 -6.04
C ASP A 86 -18.88 6.75 -6.30
N ASP A 87 -17.85 6.77 -7.15
CA ASP A 87 -17.04 7.96 -7.47
C ASP A 87 -17.85 9.18 -7.90
N ILE A 88 -18.92 8.98 -8.65
CA ILE A 88 -19.76 10.09 -9.13
C ILE A 88 -20.33 10.91 -7.97
N ASN A 89 -20.56 10.28 -6.81
CA ASN A 89 -21.10 10.93 -5.62
C ASN A 89 -19.99 11.59 -4.76
N ILE A 90 -18.75 11.08 -4.81
CA ILE A 90 -17.63 11.61 -4.02
C ILE A 90 -16.89 12.71 -4.77
N TRP A 91 -16.58 12.46 -6.05
CA TRP A 91 -15.66 13.23 -6.89
C TRP A 91 -16.37 14.00 -8.01
N GLY A 92 -17.65 13.72 -8.26
CA GLY A 92 -18.39 14.31 -9.39
C GLY A 92 -17.87 13.82 -10.76
N LYS A 93 -17.12 12.72 -10.77
CA LYS A 93 -16.50 12.13 -11.95
C LYS A 93 -16.53 10.62 -11.81
N GLU A 94 -16.87 9.90 -12.88
CA GLU A 94 -16.80 8.44 -12.89
C GLU A 94 -15.34 7.96 -12.94
N ASP A 95 -15.07 6.84 -12.25
CA ASP A 95 -13.86 6.03 -12.41
C ASP A 95 -12.58 6.85 -12.08
N TYR A 96 -12.66 7.52 -10.94
CA TYR A 96 -11.63 8.35 -10.32
C TYR A 96 -10.89 7.55 -9.26
N TRP A 97 -9.69 7.09 -9.59
CA TRP A 97 -8.86 6.37 -8.64
C TRP A 97 -8.26 7.34 -7.61
N ALA A 98 -8.70 7.29 -6.37
CA ALA A 98 -8.20 8.13 -5.30
C ALA A 98 -6.86 7.61 -4.75
N THR A 99 -6.02 8.55 -4.31
CA THR A 99 -4.84 8.28 -3.49
C THR A 99 -5.28 7.93 -2.06
N PRO A 100 -4.46 7.25 -1.25
CA PRO A 100 -4.84 6.97 0.13
C PRO A 100 -5.12 8.23 0.96
N LEU A 101 -4.40 9.33 0.70
CA LEU A 101 -4.66 10.63 1.33
C LEU A 101 -6.07 11.13 1.04
N GLU A 102 -6.55 10.97 -0.19
CA GLU A 102 -7.88 11.39 -0.61
C GLU A 102 -8.96 10.43 -0.09
N THR A 103 -8.73 9.12 -0.15
CA THR A 103 -9.65 8.10 0.39
C THR A 103 -9.88 8.33 1.89
N PHE A 104 -8.81 8.48 2.68
CA PHE A 104 -8.96 8.78 4.12
C PHE A 104 -9.40 10.22 4.39
N GLY A 105 -9.05 11.16 3.51
CA GLY A 105 -9.52 12.53 3.54
C GLY A 105 -11.04 12.66 3.41
N LYS A 106 -11.64 11.92 2.48
CA LYS A 106 -13.09 11.83 2.32
C LYS A 106 -13.76 10.84 3.27
N GLY A 107 -12.99 9.88 3.80
CA GLY A 107 -13.54 8.74 4.53
C GLY A 107 -14.43 7.85 3.66
N ALA A 108 -14.28 7.93 2.34
CA ALA A 108 -15.11 7.23 1.36
C ALA A 108 -14.31 6.93 0.09
N GLY A 109 -14.74 5.90 -0.63
CA GLY A 109 -14.17 5.48 -1.91
C GLY A 109 -14.93 4.27 -2.47
N ASP A 110 -14.57 3.82 -3.66
CA ASP A 110 -15.10 2.60 -4.24
C ASP A 110 -14.07 1.44 -4.25
N CYS A 111 -14.20 0.44 -5.12
CA CYS A 111 -13.41 -0.78 -5.01
C CYS A 111 -11.90 -0.60 -5.23
N GLU A 112 -11.51 0.24 -6.18
CA GLU A 112 -10.11 0.57 -6.43
C GLU A 112 -9.52 1.38 -5.29
N ASP A 113 -10.26 2.30 -4.69
CA ASP A 113 -9.76 3.19 -3.65
C ASP A 113 -9.38 2.40 -2.40
N PHE A 114 -10.24 1.45 -2.01
CA PHE A 114 -9.94 0.51 -0.94
C PHE A 114 -8.70 -0.32 -1.27
N SER A 115 -8.58 -0.79 -2.51
CA SER A 115 -7.45 -1.62 -2.93
C SER A 115 -6.14 -0.82 -2.97
N ILE A 116 -6.17 0.41 -3.48
CA ILE A 116 -5.03 1.34 -3.56
C ILE A 116 -4.57 1.70 -2.15
N ALA A 117 -5.50 2.00 -1.24
CA ALA A 117 -5.21 2.23 0.17
C ALA A 117 -4.52 1.02 0.79
N LYS A 118 -5.13 -0.17 0.75
CA LYS A 118 -4.55 -1.41 1.32
C LYS A 118 -3.17 -1.71 0.74
N TYR A 119 -3.02 -1.66 -0.58
CA TYR A 119 -1.76 -1.94 -1.28
C TYR A 119 -0.65 -0.99 -0.83
N THR A 120 -0.93 0.32 -0.84
CA THR A 120 0.05 1.34 -0.48
C THR A 120 0.44 1.22 0.98
N LEU A 121 -0.55 1.04 1.86
CA LEU A 121 -0.32 0.92 3.29
C LEU A 121 0.57 -0.29 3.61
N LEU A 122 0.26 -1.46 3.06
CA LEU A 122 1.06 -2.68 3.27
C LEU A 122 2.49 -2.53 2.72
N LYS A 123 2.65 -1.89 1.56
CA LYS A 123 3.97 -1.58 1.00
C LYS A 123 4.78 -0.69 1.94
N LYS A 124 4.18 0.37 2.49
CA LYS A 124 4.81 1.29 3.45
C LYS A 124 5.10 0.63 4.80
N LEU A 125 4.37 -0.43 5.17
CA LEU A 125 4.70 -1.30 6.31
C LEU A 125 5.81 -2.32 6.03
N GLY A 126 6.46 -2.25 4.87
CA GLY A 126 7.60 -3.07 4.48
C GLY A 126 7.23 -4.45 3.93
N ILE A 127 5.96 -4.70 3.58
CA ILE A 127 5.62 -5.91 2.81
C ILE A 127 6.24 -5.77 1.42
N LEU A 128 7.01 -6.78 1.00
CA LEU A 128 7.71 -6.74 -0.27
C LEU A 128 6.72 -6.62 -1.44
N GLN A 129 7.06 -5.75 -2.39
CA GLN A 129 6.22 -5.44 -3.54
C GLN A 129 5.91 -6.65 -4.45
N ASP A 130 6.78 -7.66 -4.48
CA ASP A 130 6.61 -8.88 -5.27
C ASP A 130 5.53 -9.80 -4.69
N LYS A 131 5.25 -9.66 -3.38
CA LYS A 131 4.16 -10.35 -2.70
C LYS A 131 2.80 -9.69 -2.87
N LEU A 132 2.73 -8.45 -3.34
CA LEU A 132 1.48 -7.70 -3.46
C LEU A 132 1.16 -7.40 -4.93
N ARG A 133 -0.09 -7.66 -5.32
CA ARG A 133 -0.60 -7.26 -6.63
C ARG A 133 -2.00 -6.66 -6.52
N MET A 134 -2.17 -5.49 -7.12
CA MET A 134 -3.50 -4.97 -7.44
C MET A 134 -4.10 -5.88 -8.53
N THR A 135 -5.31 -6.38 -8.32
CA THR A 135 -5.92 -7.37 -9.21
C THR A 135 -7.30 -6.90 -9.64
N TYR A 136 -7.45 -6.69 -10.95
CA TYR A 136 -8.73 -6.41 -11.57
C TYR A 136 -9.45 -7.72 -11.86
N VAL A 137 -10.70 -7.81 -11.41
CA VAL A 137 -11.54 -8.99 -11.53
C VAL A 137 -12.93 -8.61 -12.06
N ARG A 138 -13.66 -9.60 -12.56
CA ARG A 138 -15.12 -9.51 -12.66
C ARG A 138 -15.70 -10.19 -11.43
N ALA A 139 -16.39 -9.45 -10.57
CA ALA A 139 -17.04 -9.99 -9.38
C ALA A 139 -18.50 -10.36 -9.69
N ARG A 140 -18.92 -11.54 -9.24
CA ARG A 140 -20.32 -11.96 -9.26
C ARG A 140 -21.03 -11.38 -8.06
N MET A 141 -21.91 -10.42 -8.32
CA MET A 141 -22.74 -9.80 -7.28
C MET A 141 -23.84 -10.76 -6.81
N SER A 142 -24.46 -10.46 -5.67
CA SER A 142 -25.59 -11.21 -5.13
C SER A 142 -26.79 -11.27 -6.08
N SER A 143 -26.96 -10.27 -6.95
CA SER A 143 -27.94 -10.24 -8.04
C SER A 143 -27.65 -11.23 -9.17
N GLY A 144 -26.48 -11.87 -9.18
CA GLY A 144 -26.00 -12.76 -10.24
C GLY A 144 -25.29 -12.05 -11.39
N THR A 145 -25.32 -10.71 -11.45
CA THR A 145 -24.62 -9.92 -12.47
C THR A 145 -23.11 -9.88 -12.22
N LEU A 146 -22.33 -9.84 -13.30
CA LEU A 146 -20.89 -9.59 -13.21
C LEU A 146 -20.61 -8.08 -13.27
N ARG A 147 -19.83 -7.56 -12.33
CA ARG A 147 -19.35 -6.17 -12.32
C ARG A 147 -17.82 -6.13 -12.30
N ALA A 148 -17.25 -5.07 -12.86
CA ALA A 148 -15.85 -4.75 -12.64
C ALA A 148 -15.60 -4.55 -11.14
N HIS A 149 -14.48 -5.05 -10.66
CA HIS A 149 -14.09 -4.95 -9.25
C HIS A 149 -12.56 -4.99 -9.13
N MET A 150 -12.03 -4.44 -8.04
CA MET A 150 -10.61 -4.46 -7.73
C MET A 150 -10.36 -5.00 -6.33
N VAL A 151 -9.31 -5.82 -6.20
CA VAL A 151 -8.86 -6.41 -4.94
C VAL A 151 -7.33 -6.36 -4.83
N VAL A 152 -6.80 -6.58 -3.64
CA VAL A 152 -5.36 -6.83 -3.44
C VAL A 152 -5.14 -8.33 -3.26
N ALA A 153 -4.25 -8.90 -4.07
CA ALA A 153 -3.78 -10.27 -3.93
C ALA A 153 -2.42 -10.28 -3.21
N TYR A 154 -2.33 -11.05 -2.13
CA TYR A 154 -1.10 -11.31 -1.39
C TYR A 154 -0.57 -12.72 -1.65
N TYR A 155 0.68 -12.82 -2.07
CA TYR A 155 1.38 -14.05 -2.36
C TYR A 155 2.43 -14.32 -1.27
N ALA A 156 2.23 -15.37 -0.48
CA ALA A 156 3.24 -15.79 0.50
C ALA A 156 4.54 -16.25 -0.19
N THR A 157 4.39 -16.88 -1.36
CA THR A 157 5.47 -17.18 -2.30
C THR A 157 4.98 -16.92 -3.74
N PRO A 158 5.85 -16.75 -4.73
CA PRO A 158 5.43 -16.45 -6.11
C PRO A 158 4.42 -17.44 -6.72
N ASN A 159 4.40 -18.69 -6.25
CA ASN A 159 3.53 -19.76 -6.75
C ASN A 159 2.40 -20.15 -5.78
N SER A 160 2.24 -19.45 -4.65
CA SER A 160 1.17 -19.75 -3.69
C SER A 160 -0.20 -19.34 -4.23
N ASP A 161 -1.25 -20.05 -3.82
CA ASP A 161 -2.63 -19.56 -3.96
C ASP A 161 -2.78 -18.26 -3.15
N PRO A 162 -2.98 -17.10 -3.79
CA PRO A 162 -2.91 -15.83 -3.10
C PRO A 162 -4.09 -15.62 -2.16
N LEU A 163 -3.83 -14.91 -1.07
CA LEU A 163 -4.87 -14.40 -0.19
C LEU A 163 -5.46 -13.11 -0.78
N ILE A 164 -6.79 -13.00 -0.78
CA ILE A 164 -7.51 -11.87 -1.34
C ILE A 164 -7.99 -10.94 -0.23
N LEU A 165 -7.59 -9.68 -0.33
CA LEU A 165 -8.08 -8.58 0.51
C LEU A 165 -9.09 -7.78 -0.31
N ASP A 166 -10.30 -7.67 0.21
CA ASP A 166 -11.47 -7.21 -0.52
C ASP A 166 -12.37 -6.36 0.38
N ASN A 167 -13.18 -5.49 -0.23
CA ASN A 167 -14.20 -4.67 0.42
C ASN A 167 -15.63 -5.19 0.15
N LEU A 168 -15.84 -6.20 -0.69
CA LEU A 168 -17.12 -6.91 -0.79
C LEU A 168 -17.22 -8.08 0.20
N ASN A 169 -16.12 -8.78 0.42
CA ASN A 169 -15.98 -9.79 1.46
C ASN A 169 -14.79 -9.42 2.34
N PHE A 170 -15.07 -9.04 3.59
CA PHE A 170 -14.04 -8.59 4.51
C PHE A 170 -13.13 -9.73 5.00
N GLN A 171 -13.56 -10.99 4.88
CA GLN A 171 -12.72 -12.12 5.23
C GLN A 171 -11.61 -12.31 4.19
N ILE A 172 -10.38 -12.41 4.67
CA ILE A 172 -9.23 -12.75 3.83
C ILE A 172 -9.30 -14.25 3.52
N LEU A 173 -9.56 -14.56 2.25
CA LEU A 173 -9.69 -15.92 1.76
C LEU A 173 -8.67 -16.19 0.64
N PRO A 174 -8.15 -17.42 0.52
CA PRO A 174 -7.42 -17.84 -0.67
C PRO A 174 -8.27 -17.64 -1.92
N ALA A 175 -7.64 -17.29 -3.05
CA ALA A 175 -8.33 -17.04 -4.31
C ALA A 175 -9.11 -18.28 -4.78
N SER A 176 -8.61 -19.49 -4.53
CA SER A 176 -9.35 -20.73 -4.80
C SER A 176 -10.70 -20.84 -4.07
N ARG A 177 -10.90 -20.10 -2.96
CA ARG A 177 -12.16 -20.03 -2.21
C ARG A 177 -13.02 -18.83 -2.57
N ARG A 178 -12.61 -18.01 -3.55
CA ARG A 178 -13.33 -16.85 -4.08
C ARG A 178 -13.88 -17.14 -5.47
N SER A 179 -14.76 -18.14 -5.57
CA SER A 179 -15.39 -18.55 -6.84
C SER A 179 -16.31 -17.49 -7.45
N ASP A 180 -16.59 -16.42 -6.69
CA ASP A 180 -17.28 -15.21 -7.12
C ASP A 180 -16.39 -14.25 -7.91
N LEU A 181 -15.05 -14.37 -7.84
CA LEU A 181 -14.11 -13.47 -8.51
C LEU A 181 -13.45 -14.14 -9.72
N PHE A 182 -13.56 -13.49 -10.88
CA PHE A 182 -12.94 -13.95 -12.13
C PHE A 182 -11.81 -12.99 -12.53
N PRO A 183 -10.52 -13.33 -12.28
CA PRO A 183 -9.41 -12.44 -12.55
C PRO A 183 -9.25 -12.15 -14.04
N VAL A 184 -8.90 -10.90 -14.37
CA VAL A 184 -8.62 -10.47 -15.75
C VAL A 184 -7.14 -10.13 -15.89
N PHE A 185 -6.63 -9.23 -15.05
CA PHE A 185 -5.22 -8.88 -14.97
C PHE A 185 -4.85 -8.45 -13.55
N SER A 186 -3.56 -8.47 -13.26
CA SER A 186 -2.98 -7.95 -12.02
C SER A 186 -1.74 -7.14 -12.32
N PHE A 187 -1.37 -6.24 -11.43
CA PHE A 187 -0.18 -5.42 -11.59
C PHE A 187 0.42 -5.00 -10.26
N ASN A 188 1.70 -4.69 -10.30
CA ASN A 188 2.47 -4.01 -9.26
C ASN A 188 3.60 -3.23 -9.96
N GLU A 189 4.53 -2.65 -9.21
CA GLU A 189 5.65 -1.88 -9.79
C GLU A 189 6.55 -2.72 -10.73
N GLN A 190 6.59 -4.04 -10.56
CA GLN A 190 7.43 -4.93 -11.36
C GLN A 190 6.83 -5.22 -12.74
N GLY A 191 5.51 -5.18 -12.87
CA GLY A 191 4.87 -5.48 -14.12
C GLY A 191 3.35 -5.55 -14.08
N LEU A 192 2.79 -5.72 -15.28
CA LEU A 192 1.41 -6.09 -15.53
C LEU A 192 1.37 -7.54 -15.99
N PHE A 193 0.45 -8.33 -15.44
CA PHE A 193 0.31 -9.76 -15.65
C PHE A 193 -1.14 -10.09 -16.00
N VAL A 194 -1.36 -10.88 -17.06
CA VAL A 194 -2.70 -11.33 -17.47
C VAL A 194 -3.09 -12.60 -16.73
N ALA A 195 -4.37 -12.78 -16.41
CA ALA A 195 -4.82 -13.89 -15.55
C ALA A 195 -4.54 -15.29 -16.13
N ASN A 196 -4.55 -15.44 -17.45
CA ASN A 196 -4.22 -16.70 -18.13
C ASN A 196 -2.70 -16.99 -18.18
N ASN A 197 -1.85 -16.02 -17.82
CA ASN A 197 -0.41 -16.20 -17.73
C ASN A 197 0.20 -15.27 -16.65
N PRO A 198 -0.12 -15.53 -15.37
CA PRO A 198 0.19 -14.60 -14.27
C PRO A 198 1.68 -14.57 -13.89
N ASN A 199 2.48 -15.48 -14.44
CA ASN A 199 3.92 -15.58 -14.23
C ASN A 199 4.72 -14.88 -15.33
N GLN A 200 4.07 -14.49 -16.44
CA GLN A 200 4.73 -13.75 -17.52
C GLN A 200 4.31 -12.29 -17.49
N ARG A 201 5.31 -11.41 -17.49
CA ARG A 201 5.10 -9.97 -17.63
C ARG A 201 4.52 -9.68 -19.01
N ALA A 202 3.28 -9.21 -19.04
CA ALA A 202 2.57 -8.76 -20.23
C ALA A 202 2.78 -7.26 -20.51
N GLY A 203 3.27 -6.49 -19.54
CA GLY A 203 3.54 -5.07 -19.73
C GLY A 203 4.07 -4.34 -18.50
N SER A 204 3.94 -3.02 -18.53
CA SER A 204 4.31 -2.12 -17.43
C SER A 204 3.06 -1.61 -16.71
N PRO A 205 3.05 -1.46 -15.38
CA PRO A 205 1.96 -0.80 -14.66
C PRO A 205 1.73 0.64 -15.12
N ASN A 206 2.76 1.32 -15.66
CA ASN A 206 2.63 2.67 -16.22
C ASN A 206 1.74 2.75 -17.47
N ASN A 207 1.37 1.60 -18.05
CA ASN A 207 0.40 1.53 -19.14
C ASN A 207 -1.05 1.75 -18.62
N ILE A 208 -1.28 1.65 -17.30
CA ILE A 208 -2.56 1.95 -16.66
C ILE A 208 -2.56 3.45 -16.32
N SER A 209 -3.22 4.24 -17.17
CA SER A 209 -3.20 5.71 -17.08
C SER A 209 -3.65 6.22 -15.71
N LYS A 210 -4.68 5.62 -15.11
CA LYS A 210 -5.20 5.99 -13.79
C LYS A 210 -4.23 5.68 -12.65
N TRP A 211 -3.57 4.52 -12.69
CA TRP A 211 -2.53 4.19 -11.71
C TRP A 211 -1.36 5.18 -11.79
N ARG A 212 -0.94 5.54 -13.00
CA ARG A 212 0.09 6.56 -13.20
C ARG A 212 -0.34 7.94 -12.66
N ASP A 213 -1.61 8.29 -12.80
CA ASP A 213 -2.18 9.52 -12.25
C ASP A 213 -2.16 9.51 -10.71
N VAL A 214 -2.58 8.41 -10.07
CA VAL A 214 -2.47 8.20 -8.61
C VAL A 214 -1.04 8.41 -8.13
N LEU A 215 -0.07 7.74 -8.74
CA LEU A 215 1.35 7.90 -8.38
C LEU A 215 1.84 9.34 -8.57
N THR A 216 1.35 10.03 -9.60
CA THR A 216 1.72 11.43 -9.85
C THR A 216 1.18 12.35 -8.77
N ARG A 217 -0.07 12.18 -8.35
CA ARG A 217 -0.67 12.95 -7.25
C ARG A 217 -0.03 12.64 -5.90
N MET A 218 0.30 11.37 -5.64
CA MET A 218 1.09 11.01 -4.45
C MET A 218 2.46 11.70 -4.42
N ARG A 219 3.18 11.76 -5.56
CA ARG A 219 4.44 12.52 -5.66
C ARG A 219 4.28 14.02 -5.43
N GLN A 220 3.24 14.62 -5.99
CA GLN A 220 2.93 16.04 -5.77
C GLN A 220 2.67 16.32 -4.29
N ASP A 221 2.09 15.35 -3.59
CA ASP A 221 1.90 15.39 -2.16
C ASP A 221 3.15 14.99 -1.36
N GLY A 222 4.23 14.51 -1.99
CA GLY A 222 5.43 14.03 -1.29
C GLY A 222 5.17 12.75 -0.47
N LEU A 223 4.27 11.89 -0.96
CA LEU A 223 3.84 10.63 -0.35
C LEU A 223 4.23 9.39 -1.18
N GLU A 224 5.05 9.58 -2.21
CA GLU A 224 5.72 8.53 -2.99
C GLU A 224 7.22 8.79 -2.99
#